data_AF-A0A3B0SRL9-F1
#
_entry.id   AF-A0A3B0SRL9-F1
#
_cell.length_a   1.000
_cell.length_b   1.000
_cell.length_c   1.000
_cell.angle_alpha   90.00
_cell.angle_beta   90.00
_cell.angle_gamma   90.00
#
_symmetry.space_group_name_H-M   'P 1'
#
loop_
_entity.id
_entity.type
_entity.pdbx_description
1 polymer ?
#
loop_
_entity_poly.entity_id
_entity_poly.type
_entity_poly.pdbx_seq_one_letter_code
_entity_poly.pdbx_strand_id
1 'polypeptide(L)'
;MRVPSALVVMVVVMGACAGGAQNPVASDGADTAPTETQLDDATPSTTPTSVSAGPTGQLCASVVGAQATNDGDTWTFALTVRSDDVSTTEFGDSWELRTLDGDVLATRVLAHEHMNEQPFTRSMSGIVIPEGITTVIGVAHHSVGGYCGETLEIQLP
;
A
#
# COMPACT_ATOMS: atom_id res chain seq x y z
N MET A 1 39.62 18.96 -20.39
CA MET A 1 39.02 17.75 -21.00
C MET A 1 37.65 18.12 -21.56
N ARG A 2 37.38 17.85 -22.85
CA ARG A 2 36.08 18.08 -23.49
C ARG A 2 35.28 16.78 -23.45
N VAL A 3 34.10 16.78 -22.84
CA VAL A 3 33.15 15.67 -22.88
C VAL A 3 32.22 15.92 -24.08
N PRO A 4 32.04 14.99 -25.03
CA PRO A 4 31.06 15.18 -26.08
C PRO A 4 29.64 14.88 -25.56
N SER A 5 28.76 15.86 -25.72
CA SER A 5 27.31 15.74 -25.54
C SER A 5 26.74 14.67 -26.47
N ALA A 6 26.14 13.62 -25.89
CA ALA A 6 25.31 12.68 -26.63
C ALA A 6 23.86 13.17 -26.60
N LEU A 7 23.40 13.64 -27.76
CA LEU A 7 22.01 13.97 -28.05
C LEU A 7 21.20 12.67 -28.13
N VAL A 8 20.32 12.40 -27.17
CA VAL A 8 19.37 11.28 -27.23
C VAL A 8 18.11 11.76 -27.94
N VAL A 9 17.85 11.18 -29.12
CA VAL A 9 16.64 11.42 -29.93
C VAL A 9 15.49 10.62 -29.32
N MET A 10 14.49 11.34 -28.81
CA MET A 10 13.22 10.78 -28.33
C MET A 10 12.36 10.41 -29.56
N VAL A 11 12.11 9.13 -29.77
CA VAL A 11 11.13 8.65 -30.77
C VAL A 11 9.85 8.31 -30.04
N VAL A 12 8.83 9.16 -30.22
CA VAL A 12 7.46 8.92 -29.76
C VAL A 12 6.72 8.17 -30.87
N VAL A 13 6.32 6.93 -30.62
CA VAL A 13 5.41 6.18 -31.49
C VAL A 13 4.01 6.19 -30.87
N MET A 14 3.13 7.02 -31.42
CA MET A 14 1.69 6.98 -31.14
C MET A 14 1.06 5.82 -31.92
N GLY A 15 0.75 4.73 -31.22
CA GLY A 15 -0.07 3.63 -31.74
C GLY A 15 -1.54 3.84 -31.37
N ALA A 16 -2.34 4.31 -32.32
CA ALA A 16 -3.80 4.31 -32.23
C ALA A 16 -4.34 2.99 -32.82
N CYS A 17 -5.05 2.21 -32.00
CA CYS A 17 -5.89 1.10 -32.48
C CYS A 17 -7.35 1.43 -32.14
N ALA A 18 -8.11 1.84 -33.15
CA ALA A 18 -9.56 1.82 -33.16
C ALA A 18 -10.01 0.52 -33.84
N GLY A 19 -10.99 -0.18 -33.26
CA GLY A 19 -11.59 -1.35 -33.90
C GLY A 19 -12.54 -2.08 -32.97
N GLY A 20 -13.83 -1.76 -33.09
CA GLY A 20 -14.91 -2.41 -32.34
C GLY A 20 -15.32 -3.77 -32.91
N ALA A 21 -16.05 -4.52 -32.10
CA ALA A 21 -16.97 -5.55 -32.54
C ALA A 21 -18.07 -5.71 -31.47
N GLN A 22 -19.29 -5.33 -31.84
CA GLN A 22 -20.51 -5.63 -31.11
C GLN A 22 -20.98 -7.03 -31.53
N ASN A 23 -21.45 -7.86 -30.58
CA ASN A 23 -22.10 -9.13 -30.91
C ASN A 23 -23.55 -9.12 -30.36
N PRO A 24 -24.59 -9.31 -31.20
CA PRO A 24 -25.97 -9.41 -30.75
C PRO A 24 -26.49 -10.87 -30.71
N VAL A 25 -27.47 -11.09 -29.81
CA VAL A 25 -28.63 -12.03 -29.83
C VAL A 25 -28.39 -13.54 -30.09
N ALA A 26 -29.13 -14.55 -29.60
CA ALA A 26 -30.26 -14.82 -28.69
C ALA A 26 -30.15 -16.35 -28.36
N SER A 27 -30.73 -16.91 -27.30
CA SER A 27 -32.11 -17.45 -27.20
C SER A 27 -32.11 -18.38 -25.96
N ASP A 28 -33.01 -18.23 -24.98
CA ASP A 28 -34.39 -18.74 -24.86
C ASP A 28 -34.47 -20.09 -24.10
N GLY A 29 -35.37 -20.19 -23.11
CA GLY A 29 -35.51 -21.37 -22.24
C GLY A 29 -36.31 -21.11 -20.96
N ALA A 30 -37.61 -21.31 -21.05
CA ALA A 30 -38.65 -21.02 -20.06
C ALA A 30 -38.68 -21.93 -18.81
N ASP A 31 -39.19 -21.33 -17.73
CA ASP A 31 -40.24 -21.79 -16.79
C ASP A 31 -40.40 -23.29 -16.52
N THR A 32 -40.28 -23.70 -15.24
CA THR A 32 -41.39 -24.39 -14.53
C THR A 32 -41.13 -24.35 -13.02
N ALA A 33 -42.05 -23.76 -12.26
CA ALA A 33 -42.16 -23.89 -10.80
C ALA A 33 -42.86 -25.20 -10.41
N PRO A 34 -42.66 -25.68 -9.18
CA PRO A 34 -43.83 -26.07 -8.42
C PRO A 34 -43.89 -25.42 -7.04
N THR A 35 -45.08 -24.94 -6.74
CA THR A 35 -45.61 -24.66 -5.40
C THR A 35 -45.73 -25.94 -4.60
N GLU A 36 -45.17 -25.99 -3.40
CA GLU A 36 -45.74 -26.74 -2.27
C GLU A 36 -45.60 -25.96 -0.95
N THR A 37 -46.61 -26.17 -0.13
CA THR A 37 -47.03 -25.40 1.04
C THR A 37 -46.31 -25.82 2.32
N GLN A 38 -45.72 -24.81 2.97
CA GLN A 38 -45.65 -24.51 4.42
C GLN A 38 -45.51 -25.65 5.44
N LEU A 39 -44.42 -25.61 6.23
CA LEU A 39 -44.40 -26.00 7.64
C LEU A 39 -43.43 -25.06 8.39
N ASP A 40 -44.01 -24.29 9.30
CA ASP A 40 -43.36 -23.36 10.20
C ASP A 40 -42.42 -24.08 11.18
N ASP A 41 -41.14 -23.73 11.17
CA ASP A 41 -40.28 -23.88 12.34
C ASP A 41 -39.57 -22.54 12.57
N ALA A 42 -40.06 -21.83 13.59
CA ALA A 42 -39.49 -20.58 14.07
C ALA A 42 -38.12 -20.84 14.70
N THR A 43 -37.09 -20.95 13.87
CA THR A 43 -35.72 -20.76 14.31
C THR A 43 -35.56 -19.26 14.63
N PRO A 44 -35.15 -18.86 15.84
CA PRO A 44 -34.79 -17.47 16.07
C PRO A 44 -33.51 -17.19 15.26
N SER A 45 -33.68 -16.61 14.07
CA SER A 45 -32.62 -15.84 13.42
C SER A 45 -32.38 -14.59 14.27
N THR A 46 -31.74 -14.80 15.42
CA THR A 46 -30.98 -13.73 16.04
C THR A 46 -29.80 -13.52 15.12
N THR A 47 -29.93 -12.57 14.19
CA THR A 47 -28.77 -11.94 13.57
C THR A 47 -27.84 -11.58 14.73
N PRO A 48 -26.60 -12.11 14.82
CA PRO A 48 -25.63 -11.44 15.64
C PRO A 48 -25.43 -10.09 14.95
N THR A 49 -26.02 -9.04 15.50
CA THR A 49 -25.46 -7.70 15.35
C THR A 49 -24.04 -7.82 15.90
N SER A 50 -23.09 -8.11 15.01
CA SER A 50 -21.68 -8.03 15.29
C SER A 50 -21.39 -6.58 15.60
N VAL A 51 -21.50 -6.21 16.88
CA VAL A 51 -20.85 -5.02 17.39
C VAL A 51 -19.37 -5.36 17.38
N SER A 52 -18.72 -5.23 16.22
CA SER A 52 -17.29 -4.97 16.20
C SER A 52 -17.13 -3.64 16.90
N ALA A 53 -16.83 -3.69 18.20
CA ALA A 53 -16.08 -2.62 18.81
C ALA A 53 -14.73 -2.62 18.08
N GLY A 54 -14.65 -1.81 17.01
CA GLY A 54 -13.38 -1.48 16.38
C GLY A 54 -12.42 -0.96 17.44
N PRO A 55 -11.11 -1.02 17.20
CA PRO A 55 -10.12 -0.58 18.18
C PRO A 55 -10.49 0.82 18.68
N THR A 56 -10.65 0.96 19.99
CA THR A 56 -10.94 2.24 20.67
C THR A 56 -9.68 3.11 20.83
N GLY A 57 -8.65 2.83 20.04
CA GLY A 57 -7.38 3.57 19.97
C GLY A 57 -7.17 4.16 18.58
N GLN A 58 -6.33 5.19 18.49
CA GLN A 58 -5.93 5.77 17.22
C GLN A 58 -5.25 4.68 16.36
N LEU A 59 -5.66 4.57 15.09
CA LEU A 59 -5.10 3.61 14.14
C LEU A 59 -3.71 4.06 13.71
N CYS A 60 -2.66 3.37 14.14
CA CYS A 60 -1.29 3.79 13.88
C CYS A 60 -0.53 2.80 13.00
N ALA A 61 0.49 3.33 12.32
CA ALA A 61 1.49 2.55 11.61
C ALA A 61 2.88 2.90 12.18
N SER A 62 3.62 1.88 12.55
CA SER A 62 4.96 1.97 13.15
C SER A 62 5.99 1.35 12.22
N VAL A 63 7.20 1.92 12.20
CA VAL A 63 8.38 1.25 11.61
C VAL A 63 9.05 0.45 12.71
N VAL A 64 9.03 -0.87 12.59
CA VAL A 64 9.53 -1.81 13.62
C VAL A 64 10.84 -2.50 13.23
N GLY A 65 11.35 -2.22 12.03
CA GLY A 65 12.63 -2.72 11.56
C GLY A 65 13.06 -2.04 10.27
N ALA A 66 14.37 -2.07 9.99
CA ALA A 66 14.92 -1.55 8.75
C ALA A 66 16.20 -2.27 8.35
N GLN A 67 16.46 -2.30 7.04
CA GLN A 67 17.74 -2.62 6.44
C GLN A 67 18.11 -1.51 5.47
N ALA A 68 19.38 -1.09 5.49
CA ALA A 68 19.94 -0.11 4.58
C ALA A 68 21.12 -0.73 3.83
N THR A 69 21.17 -0.54 2.51
CA THR A 69 22.24 -1.01 1.64
C THR A 69 22.72 0.15 0.78
N ASN A 70 24.03 0.40 0.79
CA ASN A 70 24.64 1.38 -0.09
C ASN A 70 24.92 0.74 -1.46
N ASP A 71 24.38 1.34 -2.52
CA ASP A 71 24.50 0.89 -3.91
C ASP A 71 25.45 1.81 -4.72
N GLY A 72 26.39 2.49 -4.04
CA GLY A 72 27.25 3.53 -4.60
C GLY A 72 26.69 4.93 -4.33
N ASP A 73 26.20 5.59 -5.38
CA ASP A 73 25.65 6.97 -5.28
C ASP A 73 24.25 7.01 -4.66
N THR A 74 23.58 5.87 -4.55
CA THR A 74 22.22 5.75 -4.01
C THR A 74 22.15 4.65 -2.96
N TRP A 75 21.03 4.61 -2.25
CA TRP A 75 20.71 3.62 -1.24
C TRP A 75 19.45 2.84 -1.60
N THR A 76 19.42 1.60 -1.12
CA THR A 76 18.21 0.79 -1.01
C THR A 76 17.85 0.63 0.46
N PHE A 77 16.61 0.96 0.80
CA PHE A 77 16.05 0.74 2.12
C PHE A 77 14.92 -0.27 2.06
N ALA A 78 14.88 -1.17 3.04
CA ALA A 78 13.77 -2.07 3.27
C ALA A 78 13.24 -1.83 4.69
N LEU A 79 12.05 -1.24 4.81
CA LEU A 79 11.42 -0.95 6.08
C LEU A 79 10.37 -2.01 6.40
N THR A 80 10.37 -2.47 7.64
CA THR A 80 9.36 -3.36 8.21
C THR A 80 8.33 -2.51 8.93
N VAL A 81 7.10 -2.53 8.44
CA VAL A 81 5.97 -1.77 8.97
C VAL A 81 5.04 -2.70 9.72
N ARG A 82 4.54 -2.23 10.87
CA ARG A 82 3.41 -2.81 11.58
C ARG A 82 2.31 -1.76 11.63
N SER A 83 1.11 -2.12 11.19
CA SER A 83 -0.02 -1.19 11.14
C SER A 83 -1.28 -1.80 11.77
N ASP A 84 -2.08 -0.97 12.44
CA ASP A 84 -3.37 -1.32 13.03
C ASP A 84 -4.47 -1.37 11.96
N ASP A 85 -4.24 -2.12 10.87
CA ASP A 85 -5.16 -2.20 9.75
C ASP A 85 -6.50 -2.82 10.17
N VAL A 86 -7.61 -2.18 9.81
CA VAL A 86 -8.97 -2.64 10.19
C VAL A 86 -9.88 -2.88 9.00
N SER A 87 -9.56 -2.35 7.81
CA SER A 87 -10.33 -2.59 6.59
C SER A 87 -9.50 -2.36 5.33
N THR A 88 -10.11 -2.62 4.16
CA THR A 88 -9.50 -2.38 2.84
C THR A 88 -9.27 -0.90 2.51
N THR A 89 -9.82 0.02 3.31
CA THR A 89 -9.64 1.47 3.14
C THR A 89 -8.98 2.13 4.35
N GLU A 90 -8.70 1.36 5.40
CA GLU A 90 -8.12 1.84 6.65
C GLU A 90 -6.92 0.95 6.99
N PHE A 91 -5.79 1.32 6.40
CA PHE A 91 -4.53 0.60 6.51
C PHE A 91 -3.31 1.55 6.45
N GLY A 92 -2.14 1.00 6.74
CA GLY A 92 -0.83 1.65 6.57
C GLY A 92 -0.52 1.88 5.08
N ASP A 93 -0.62 3.12 4.62
CA ASP A 93 -0.62 3.46 3.19
C ASP A 93 0.75 3.91 2.65
N SER A 94 1.70 4.19 3.54
CA SER A 94 3.04 4.62 3.15
C SER A 94 4.05 4.52 4.28
N TRP A 95 5.32 4.52 3.90
CA TRP A 95 6.42 4.86 4.79
C TRP A 95 7.35 5.89 4.15
N GLU A 96 8.05 6.61 4.99
CA GLU A 96 8.99 7.66 4.62
C GLU A 96 10.34 7.47 5.30
N LEU A 97 11.36 7.98 4.64
CA LEU A 97 12.65 8.28 5.26
C LEU A 97 12.78 9.78 5.41
N ARG A 98 13.14 10.22 6.60
CA ARG A 98 13.33 11.62 6.93
C ARG A 98 14.72 11.90 7.49
N THR A 99 15.17 13.13 7.37
CA THR A 99 16.31 13.65 8.14
C THR A 99 15.93 13.79 9.61
N LEU A 100 16.91 14.00 10.50
CA LEU A 100 16.64 14.31 11.92
C LEU A 100 15.87 15.63 12.09
N ASP A 101 15.98 16.55 11.13
CA ASP A 101 15.25 17.82 11.11
C ASP A 101 13.82 17.66 10.58
N GLY A 102 13.46 16.47 10.08
CA GLY A 102 12.13 16.13 9.60
C GLY A 102 11.91 16.27 8.09
N ASP A 103 12.94 16.61 7.32
CA ASP A 103 12.82 16.72 5.85
C ASP A 103 12.64 15.34 5.23
N VAL A 104 11.70 15.20 4.30
CA VAL A 104 11.42 13.93 3.61
C VAL A 104 12.45 13.69 2.51
N LEU A 105 13.17 12.56 2.62
CA LEU A 105 14.15 12.10 1.62
C LEU A 105 13.51 11.15 0.61
N ALA A 106 12.56 10.33 1.05
CA ALA A 106 11.85 9.39 0.20
C ALA A 106 10.48 9.04 0.80
N THR A 107 9.51 8.76 -0.08
CA THR A 107 8.19 8.23 0.29
C THR A 107 7.90 7.00 -0.55
N ARG A 108 7.55 5.90 0.11
CA ARG A 108 7.07 4.67 -0.52
C ARG A 108 5.58 4.51 -0.24
N VAL A 109 4.77 4.57 -1.29
CA VAL A 109 3.34 4.26 -1.22
C VAL A 109 3.11 2.74 -1.17
N LEU A 110 2.17 2.32 -0.34
CA LEU A 110 1.70 0.97 -0.11
C LEU A 110 0.24 0.91 -0.59
N ALA A 111 0.01 0.42 -1.81
CA ALA A 111 -1.27 0.63 -2.50
C ALA A 111 -2.38 -0.39 -2.18
N HIS A 112 -2.18 -1.28 -1.20
CA HIS A 112 -3.15 -2.31 -0.82
C HIS A 112 -3.13 -2.56 0.68
N GLU A 113 -4.20 -3.21 1.17
CA GLU A 113 -4.32 -3.61 2.56
C GLU A 113 -3.33 -4.71 2.94
N HIS A 114 -2.83 -4.66 4.17
CA HIS A 114 -1.84 -5.60 4.69
C HIS A 114 -2.32 -6.35 5.94
N MET A 115 -3.62 -6.36 6.25
CA MET A 115 -4.20 -6.95 7.47
C MET A 115 -3.70 -8.38 7.78
N ASN A 116 -3.49 -9.20 6.76
CA ASN A 116 -3.08 -10.61 6.91
C ASN A 116 -1.56 -10.82 6.79
N GLU A 117 -0.79 -9.75 6.66
CA GLU A 117 0.67 -9.73 6.43
C GLU A 117 1.33 -8.78 7.43
N GLN A 118 0.94 -8.80 8.72
CA GLN A 118 1.52 -7.92 9.74
C GLN A 118 2.53 -8.67 10.64
N PRO A 119 3.76 -8.16 10.81
CA PRO A 119 4.36 -7.03 10.08
C PRO A 119 4.79 -7.45 8.66
N PHE A 120 4.88 -6.47 7.75
CA PHE A 120 5.39 -6.67 6.39
C PHE A 120 6.61 -5.80 6.12
N THR A 121 7.45 -6.22 5.18
CA THR A 121 8.60 -5.45 4.72
C THR A 121 8.41 -5.04 3.27
N ARG A 122 8.71 -3.78 2.94
CA ARG A 122 8.78 -3.28 1.56
C ARG A 122 10.04 -2.47 1.35
N SER A 123 10.62 -2.60 0.16
CA SER A 123 11.84 -1.92 -0.23
C SER A 123 11.62 -0.80 -1.23
N MET A 124 12.55 0.15 -1.24
CA MET A 124 12.70 1.19 -2.25
C MET A 124 14.19 1.42 -2.49
N SER A 125 14.58 1.43 -3.77
CA SER A 125 15.95 1.70 -4.21
C SER A 125 16.04 3.07 -4.87
N GLY A 126 17.28 3.51 -5.14
CA GLY A 126 17.54 4.78 -5.83
C GLY A 126 17.37 6.01 -4.93
N ILE A 127 17.44 5.83 -3.60
CA ILE A 127 17.30 6.90 -2.63
C ILE A 127 18.64 7.63 -2.51
N VAL A 128 18.66 8.93 -2.79
CA VAL A 128 19.85 9.77 -2.61
C VAL A 128 19.84 10.30 -1.19
N ILE A 129 20.92 10.03 -0.45
CA ILE A 129 21.15 10.59 0.88
C ILE A 129 22.20 11.71 0.74
N PRO A 130 21.88 12.96 1.12
CA PRO A 130 22.84 14.07 1.11
C PRO A 130 24.11 13.75 1.90
N GLU A 131 25.25 14.30 1.44
CA GLU A 131 26.53 14.16 2.15
C GLU A 131 26.43 14.68 3.59
N GLY A 132 27.05 13.96 4.51
CA GLY A 132 27.07 14.31 5.94
C GLY A 132 25.89 13.76 6.76
N ILE A 133 24.86 13.18 6.13
CA ILE A 133 23.79 12.48 6.85
C ILE A 133 24.25 11.05 7.17
N THR A 134 24.36 10.75 8.47
CA THR A 134 24.71 9.40 8.97
C THR A 134 23.53 8.67 9.60
N THR A 135 22.42 9.38 9.83
CA THR A 135 21.22 8.84 10.48
C THR A 135 19.98 9.38 9.76
N VAL A 136 19.04 8.49 9.48
CA VAL A 136 17.72 8.83 8.96
C VAL A 136 16.64 8.25 9.87
N ILE A 137 15.44 8.82 9.81
CA ILE A 137 14.28 8.34 10.58
C ILE A 137 13.30 7.66 9.62
N GLY A 138 13.00 6.39 9.88
CA GLY A 138 11.88 5.69 9.26
C GLY A 138 10.57 6.03 9.97
N VAL A 139 9.58 6.49 9.22
CA VAL A 139 8.24 6.83 9.72
C VAL A 139 7.19 6.13 8.86
N ALA A 140 6.14 5.56 9.46
CA ALA A 140 5.02 4.99 8.72
C ALA A 140 3.76 5.85 8.90
N HIS A 141 2.89 5.84 7.89
CA HIS A 141 1.64 6.59 7.87
C HIS A 141 0.45 5.63 7.79
N HIS A 142 -0.55 5.86 8.63
CA HIS A 142 -1.85 5.22 8.51
C HIS A 142 -2.82 6.15 7.76
N SER A 143 -3.51 5.63 6.75
CA SER A 143 -4.45 6.39 5.89
C SER A 143 -5.46 7.26 6.64
N VAL A 144 -5.94 6.79 7.79
CA VAL A 144 -6.87 7.54 8.67
C VAL A 144 -6.18 8.20 9.86
N GLY A 145 -5.21 7.54 10.48
CA GLY A 145 -4.64 7.96 11.76
C GLY A 145 -3.41 8.84 11.64
N GLY A 146 -2.90 9.02 10.41
CA GLY A 146 -1.74 9.83 10.10
C GLY A 146 -0.44 9.20 10.59
N TYR A 147 0.53 10.07 10.92
CA TYR A 147 1.80 9.68 11.54
C TYR A 147 1.64 9.67 13.07
N CYS A 148 1.33 8.51 13.65
CA CYS A 148 1.13 8.37 15.09
C CYS A 148 1.81 7.15 15.71
N GLY A 149 2.38 6.27 14.89
CA GLY A 149 3.12 5.11 15.38
C GLY A 149 4.57 5.43 15.75
N GLU A 150 5.27 4.40 16.17
CA GLU A 150 6.69 4.47 16.52
C GLU A 150 7.55 4.68 15.27
N THR A 151 8.54 5.53 15.40
CA THR A 151 9.56 5.79 14.38
C THR A 151 10.83 5.03 14.70
N LEU A 152 11.62 4.72 13.67
CA LEU A 152 12.89 4.04 13.84
C LEU A 152 14.04 4.91 13.35
N GLU A 153 15.00 5.21 14.23
CA GLU A 153 16.29 5.76 13.81
C GLU A 153 17.13 4.67 13.15
N ILE A 154 17.67 4.99 11.97
CA ILE A 154 18.45 4.07 11.14
C ILE A 154 19.81 4.71 10.93
N GLN A 155 20.84 4.14 11.55
CA GLN A 155 22.21 4.55 11.32
C GLN A 155 22.71 3.94 10.01
N LEU A 156 23.29 4.78 9.15
CA LEU A 156 23.88 4.36 7.89
C LEU A 156 25.27 3.75 8.16
N PRO A 157 25.57 2.57 7.58
CA PRO A 157 26.86 1.90 7.69
C PRO A 157 28.06 2.76 7.27
#